data_AF-A0A961I4B4-F1
#
_entry.id   AF-A0A961I4B4-F1
#
_cell.length_a   1.000
_cell.length_b   1.000
_cell.length_c   1.000
_cell.angle_alpha   90.00
_cell.angle_beta   90.00
_cell.angle_gamma   90.00
#
_symmetry.space_group_name_H-M   'P 1'
#
loop_
_entity.id
_entity.type
_entity.pdbx_description
1 polymer ?
#
loop_
_entity_poly.entity_id
_entity_poly.type
_entity_poly.pdbx_seq_one_letter_code
_entity_poly.pdbx_strand_id
1 'polypeptide(L)'
;MFAGQCTSIHYERNYQGYKPRQEIAVVLDQGWRFWLVGTERKPVDELRLTPGTYMIGFVQTRTRLGGAARCELEAGQAYAIDVVGRTYVDSTGTYALVGECELTDWPHPDSSTALY
;
A
#
# COMPACT_ATOMS: atom_id res chain seq x y z
N MET A 1 -1.89 24.28 -21.62
CA MET A 1 -0.94 24.06 -20.51
C MET A 1 -1.70 23.36 -19.40
N PHE A 2 -1.57 22.04 -19.27
CA PHE A 2 -2.15 21.33 -18.13
C PHE A 2 -1.22 21.58 -16.94
N ALA A 3 -1.68 22.40 -15.99
CA ALA A 3 -1.08 22.47 -14.68
C ALA A 3 -1.20 21.08 -14.05
N GLY A 4 -0.14 20.29 -14.15
CA GLY A 4 -0.03 19.00 -13.47
C GLY A 4 -0.20 19.25 -11.98
N GLN A 5 -1.35 18.83 -11.44
CA GLN A 5 -1.54 18.79 -10.01
C GLN A 5 -0.43 17.90 -9.44
N CYS A 6 0.51 18.49 -8.70
CA CYS A 6 1.35 17.73 -7.79
C CYS A 6 0.43 17.14 -6.72
N THR A 7 -0.17 15.98 -6.99
CA THR A 7 -0.75 15.14 -5.94
C THR A 7 0.41 14.65 -5.11
N SER A 8 0.61 15.24 -3.92
CA SER A 8 1.60 14.76 -2.97
C SER A 8 1.19 13.35 -2.55
N ILE A 9 2.02 12.35 -2.88
CA ILE A 9 1.83 10.98 -2.41
C ILE A 9 1.95 11.01 -0.88
N HIS A 10 0.87 10.64 -0.20
CA HIS A 10 0.89 10.49 1.25
C HIS A 10 1.44 9.11 1.55
N TYR A 11 2.54 9.05 2.29
CA TYR A 11 3.12 7.77 2.71
C TYR A 11 3.17 7.68 4.23
N GLU A 12 3.19 6.44 4.72
CA GLU A 12 3.37 6.14 6.13
C GLU A 12 4.54 5.20 6.34
N ARG A 13 5.20 5.31 7.50
CA ARG A 13 6.29 4.42 7.90
C ARG A 13 6.10 3.84 9.30
N ASN A 14 6.60 2.63 9.52
CA ASN A 14 6.61 1.97 10.83
C ASN A 14 7.95 2.08 11.58
N TYR A 15 8.92 2.82 11.05
CA TYR A 15 10.25 2.99 11.61
C TYR A 15 10.57 4.46 11.92
N GLN A 16 11.50 4.68 12.85
CA GLN A 16 12.04 5.99 13.19
C GLN A 16 13.35 6.27 12.42
N GLY A 17 13.62 7.55 12.17
CA GLY A 17 14.82 7.98 11.45
C GLY A 17 14.82 7.63 9.96
N TYR A 18 16.00 7.65 9.36
CA TYR A 18 16.22 7.26 7.98
C TYR A 18 16.54 5.77 7.90
N LYS A 19 15.89 5.07 6.98
CA LYS A 19 16.28 3.74 6.52
C LYS A 19 16.46 3.77 5.00
N PRO A 20 17.55 3.19 4.48
CA PRO A 20 17.75 3.09 3.05
C PRO A 20 16.71 2.15 2.44
N ARG A 21 16.44 2.33 1.14
CA ARG A 21 15.38 1.60 0.44
C ARG A 21 15.59 0.07 0.46
N GLN A 22 16.83 -0.36 0.43
CA GLN A 22 17.22 -1.77 0.47
C GLN A 22 16.86 -2.45 1.82
N GLU A 23 16.55 -1.67 2.86
CA GLU A 23 16.17 -2.18 4.18
C GLU A 23 14.65 -2.16 4.44
N ILE A 24 13.86 -1.68 3.49
CA ILE A 24 12.41 -1.52 3.67
C ILE A 24 11.65 -2.18 2.53
N ALA A 25 10.42 -2.57 2.81
CA ALA A 25 9.42 -2.97 1.83
C ALA A 25 8.49 -1.78 1.55
N VAL A 26 8.02 -1.69 0.30
CA VAL A 26 7.05 -0.66 -0.11
C VAL A 26 5.77 -1.33 -0.57
N VAL A 27 4.62 -0.85 -0.08
CA VAL A 27 3.30 -1.26 -0.59
C VAL A 27 2.64 -0.08 -1.27
N LEU A 28 2.32 -0.22 -2.55
CA LEU A 28 1.77 0.82 -3.41
C LEU A 28 0.99 0.17 -4.55
N ASP A 29 -0.22 0.66 -4.79
CA ASP A 29 -1.01 0.30 -5.98
C ASP A 29 -1.94 1.46 -6.37
N GLN A 30 -2.04 1.73 -7.67
CA GLN A 30 -2.81 2.87 -8.17
C GLN A 30 -4.31 2.70 -7.92
N GLY A 31 -4.92 3.77 -7.42
CA GLY A 31 -6.36 3.77 -7.13
C GLY A 31 -6.73 3.09 -5.82
N TRP A 32 -5.74 2.63 -5.04
CA TRP A 32 -5.90 2.08 -3.72
C TRP A 32 -5.25 2.96 -2.66
N ARG A 33 -5.72 2.82 -1.42
CA ARG A 33 -5.12 3.42 -0.23
C ARG A 33 -5.02 2.37 0.85
N PHE A 34 -3.98 2.46 1.68
CA PHE A 34 -3.55 1.41 2.57
C PHE A 34 -3.39 1.90 4.01
N TRP A 35 -3.54 1.01 4.98
CA TRP A 35 -3.22 1.26 6.38
C TRP A 35 -2.86 -0.05 7.07
N LEU A 36 -2.14 0.02 8.20
CA LEU A 36 -1.89 -1.16 9.03
C LEU A 36 -3.14 -1.48 9.86
N VAL A 37 -3.68 -2.70 9.72
CA VAL A 37 -4.82 -3.15 10.53
C VAL A 37 -4.41 -3.20 12.00
N GLY A 38 -5.31 -2.72 12.87
CA GLY A 38 -5.05 -2.62 14.31
C GLY A 38 -4.35 -1.32 14.72
N THR A 39 -4.11 -0.40 13.79
CA THR A 39 -3.64 0.97 14.08
C THR A 39 -4.75 1.99 13.84
N GLU A 40 -4.78 3.10 14.60
CA GLU A 40 -5.73 4.21 14.39
C GLU A 40 -5.32 5.13 13.21
N ARG A 41 -4.43 4.65 12.34
CA ARG A 41 -3.86 5.47 11.28
C ARG A 41 -4.79 5.53 10.07
N LYS A 42 -4.75 6.65 9.36
CA LYS A 42 -5.62 6.92 8.21
C LYS A 42 -5.09 6.22 6.95
N PRO A 43 -5.95 5.86 5.98
CA PRO A 43 -5.50 5.32 4.71
C PRO A 43 -4.56 6.30 3.98
N VAL A 44 -3.41 5.81 3.55
CA VAL A 44 -2.36 6.51 2.81
C VAL A 44 -2.15 5.89 1.43
N ASP A 45 -1.45 6.57 0.54
CA ASP A 45 -1.25 6.10 -0.83
C ASP A 45 -0.09 5.07 -0.88
N GLU A 46 0.83 5.11 0.07
CA GLU A 46 2.02 4.24 0.14
C GLU A 46 2.36 3.84 1.58
N LEU A 47 2.69 2.56 1.81
CA LEU A 47 3.29 2.10 3.08
C LEU A 47 4.77 1.78 2.89
N ARG A 48 5.62 2.31 3.77
CA ARG A 48 7.05 1.98 3.87
C ARG A 48 7.29 1.23 5.17
N LEU A 49 7.51 -0.07 5.08
CA LEU A 49 7.54 -0.95 6.24
C LEU A 49 8.89 -1.65 6.36
N THR A 50 9.31 -1.95 7.58
CA THR A 50 10.38 -2.93 7.78
C THR A 50 9.91 -4.32 7.33
N PRO A 51 10.81 -5.22 6.88
CA PRO A 51 10.46 -6.59 6.52
C PRO A 51 9.71 -7.31 7.63
N GLY A 52 8.78 -8.20 7.26
CA GLY A 52 7.96 -8.95 8.20
C GLY A 52 6.56 -9.26 7.66
N THR A 53 5.74 -9.88 8.51
CA THR A 53 4.35 -10.23 8.18
C THR A 53 3.40 -9.17 8.72
N TYR A 54 2.57 -8.62 7.83
CA TYR A 54 1.59 -7.58 8.18
C TYR A 54 0.20 -7.93 7.68
N MET A 55 -0.79 -7.42 8.42
CA MET A 55 -2.17 -7.32 7.92
C MET A 55 -2.38 -5.90 7.43
N ILE A 56 -2.58 -5.73 6.14
CA ILE A 56 -2.71 -4.43 5.47
C ILE A 56 -4.16 -4.26 5.05
N GLY A 57 -4.81 -3.23 5.59
CA GLY A 57 -6.11 -2.81 5.13
C GLY A 57 -5.96 -2.02 3.85
N PHE A 58 -6.86 -2.24 2.89
CA PHE A 58 -6.85 -1.54 1.62
C PHE A 58 -8.25 -1.09 1.23
N VAL A 59 -8.36 0.05 0.54
CA VAL A 59 -9.63 0.60 0.06
C VAL A 59 -9.45 1.25 -1.30
N GLN A 60 -10.36 0.94 -2.22
CA GLN A 60 -10.35 1.53 -3.54
C GLN A 60 -10.89 2.97 -3.46
N THR A 61 -10.12 3.93 -3.99
CA THR A 61 -10.43 5.37 -3.87
C THR A 61 -11.76 5.74 -4.53
N ARG A 62 -12.12 5.08 -5.65
CA ARG A 62 -13.34 5.39 -6.41
C ARG A 62 -14.59 4.72 -5.83
N THR A 63 -14.55 3.41 -5.60
CA THR A 63 -15.73 2.62 -5.21
C THR A 63 -15.93 2.54 -3.70
N ARG A 64 -14.90 2.89 -2.91
CA ARG A 64 -14.82 2.66 -1.46
C ARG A 64 -14.94 1.20 -1.04
N LEU A 65 -14.87 0.26 -1.98
CA LEU A 65 -14.74 -1.16 -1.68
C LEU A 65 -13.36 -1.41 -1.08
N GLY A 66 -13.32 -2.14 0.02
CA GLY A 66 -12.09 -2.38 0.76
C GLY A 66 -12.06 -3.75 1.38
N GLY A 67 -10.91 -4.06 1.93
CA GLY A 67 -10.58 -5.38 2.40
C GLY A 67 -9.35 -5.38 3.29
N ALA A 68 -8.86 -6.58 3.56
CA ALA A 68 -7.59 -6.78 4.21
C ALA A 68 -6.77 -7.81 3.42
N ALA A 69 -5.47 -7.58 3.39
CA ALA A 69 -4.50 -8.47 2.79
C ALA A 69 -3.46 -8.89 3.82
N ARG A 70 -3.14 -10.17 3.83
CA ARG A 70 -1.98 -10.68 4.57
C ARG A 70 -0.76 -10.58 3.66
N CYS A 71 0.26 -9.89 4.13
CA CYS A 71 1.44 -9.58 3.35
C CYS A 71 2.70 -10.05 4.05
N GLU A 72 3.53 -10.80 3.34
CA GLU A 72 4.87 -11.21 3.77
C GLU A 72 5.87 -10.35 2.98
N LEU A 73 6.45 -9.37 3.68
CA LEU A 73 7.22 -8.30 3.07
C LEU A 73 8.72 -8.53 3.27
N GLU A 74 9.46 -8.46 2.17
CA GLU A 74 10.92 -8.57 2.12
C GLU A 74 11.60 -7.22 1.87
N ALA A 75 12.86 -7.12 2.30
CA ALA A 75 13.63 -5.89 2.18
C ALA A 75 13.94 -5.57 0.69
N GLY A 76 13.82 -4.30 0.32
CA GLY A 76 14.13 -3.81 -1.02
C GLY A 76 13.06 -4.13 -2.08
N GLN A 77 11.96 -4.77 -1.68
CA GLN A 77 10.88 -5.16 -2.57
C GLN A 77 9.70 -4.17 -2.55
N ALA A 78 8.94 -4.20 -3.64
CA ALA A 78 7.71 -3.44 -3.79
C ALA A 78 6.53 -4.39 -4.03
N TYR A 79 5.39 -4.07 -3.44
CA TYR A 79 4.21 -4.91 -3.48
C TYR A 79 2.97 -4.12 -3.88
N ALA A 80 2.14 -4.73 -4.71
CA ALA A 80 0.75 -4.33 -4.96
C ALA A 80 -0.19 -5.29 -4.21
N ILE A 81 -1.47 -4.92 -4.09
CA ILE A 81 -2.49 -5.81 -3.53
C ILE A 81 -3.18 -6.52 -4.69
N ASP A 82 -3.09 -7.84 -4.71
CA ASP A 82 -3.95 -8.67 -5.56
C ASP A 82 -5.21 -9.08 -4.78
N VAL A 83 -6.37 -8.98 -5.43
CA VAL A 83 -7.66 -9.32 -4.83
C VAL A 83 -8.00 -10.76 -5.19
N VAL A 84 -7.65 -11.68 -4.28
CA VAL A 84 -7.85 -13.12 -4.47
C VAL A 84 -9.26 -13.60 -4.14
N GLY A 85 -10.06 -12.78 -3.45
CA GLY A 85 -11.40 -13.19 -3.06
C GLY A 85 -12.29 -12.10 -2.48
N ARG A 86 -13.51 -12.52 -2.14
CA ARG A 86 -14.50 -11.71 -1.42
C ARG A 86 -15.18 -12.56 -0.36
N THR A 87 -15.39 -11.99 0.82
CA THR A 87 -16.11 -12.64 1.91
C THR A 87 -17.26 -11.75 2.36
N TYR A 88 -18.38 -12.36 2.72
CA TYR A 88 -19.49 -11.64 3.35
C TYR A 88 -19.20 -11.48 4.84
N VAL A 89 -19.43 -10.28 5.38
CA VAL A 89 -19.17 -9.95 6.78
C VAL A 89 -20.50 -9.62 7.45
N ASP A 90 -21.09 -10.61 8.13
CA ASP A 90 -22.43 -10.54 8.73
C ASP A 90 -22.60 -9.32 9.66
N SER A 91 -21.58 -9.00 10.46
CA SER A 91 -21.61 -7.88 11.41
C SER A 91 -21.80 -6.50 10.77
N THR A 92 -21.48 -6.38 9.49
CA THR A 92 -21.59 -5.13 8.72
C THR A 92 -22.57 -5.23 7.55
N GLY A 93 -23.12 -6.43 7.31
CA GLY A 93 -24.03 -6.72 6.21
C GLY A 93 -23.44 -6.47 4.81
N THR A 94 -22.12 -6.42 4.66
CA THR A 94 -21.43 -6.09 3.40
C THR A 94 -20.38 -7.14 3.01
N TYR A 95 -19.96 -7.08 1.75
CA TYR A 95 -18.82 -7.85 1.26
C TYR A 95 -17.51 -7.09 1.52
N ALA A 96 -16.53 -7.79 2.07
CA ALA A 96 -15.14 -7.34 2.18
C ALA A 96 -14.27 -8.08 1.17
N LEU A 97 -13.28 -7.39 0.63
CA LEU A 97 -12.27 -8.00 -0.24
C LEU A 97 -11.23 -8.74 0.60
N VAL A 98 -10.79 -9.87 0.10
CA VAL A 98 -9.65 -10.61 0.63
C VAL A 98 -8.53 -10.47 -0.38
N GLY A 99 -7.38 -9.96 0.07
CA GLY A 99 -6.23 -9.75 -0.79
C GLY A 99 -4.97 -10.46 -0.30
N GLU A 100 -3.98 -10.48 -1.16
CA GLU A 100 -2.60 -10.90 -0.89
C GLU A 100 -1.65 -9.84 -1.46
N CYS A 101 -0.42 -9.78 -0.93
CA CYS A 101 0.60 -8.92 -1.52
C CYS A 101 1.35 -9.67 -2.63
N GLU A 102 1.37 -9.09 -3.82
CA GLU A 102 2.17 -9.59 -4.94
C GLU A 102 3.30 -8.61 -5.25
N LEU A 103 4.47 -9.13 -5.64
CA LEU A 103 5.57 -8.30 -6.09
C LEU A 103 5.14 -7.46 -7.29
N THR A 104 5.52 -6.19 -7.30
CA THR A 104 5.20 -5.29 -8.40
C THR A 104 6.45 -4.59 -8.91
N ASP A 105 6.53 -4.48 -10.24
CA ASP A 105 7.52 -3.67 -10.94
C ASP A 105 7.12 -2.18 -10.99
N TRP A 106 6.08 -1.78 -10.23
CA TRP A 106 5.54 -0.43 -10.28
C TRP A 106 6.67 0.60 -10.15
N PRO A 107 6.79 1.56 -11.10
CA PRO A 107 7.87 2.52 -11.07
C PRO A 107 7.72 3.35 -9.81
N HIS A 108 8.71 3.20 -8.93
CA HIS A 108 8.83 4.07 -7.78
C HIS A 108 8.99 5.49 -8.30
N PRO A 109 8.26 6.49 -7.77
CA PRO A 109 8.33 7.88 -8.24
C PRO A 109 9.74 8.50 -8.15
N ASP A 110 10.68 7.81 -7.49
CA ASP A 110 12.10 8.19 -7.43
C ASP A 110 12.94 7.57 -8.58
N SER A 111 12.34 6.89 -9.55
CA SER A 111 13.01 6.39 -10.76
C SER A 111 13.17 7.47 -11.85
N SER A 112 13.10 8.76 -11.49
CA SER A 112 13.71 9.82 -12.30
C SER A 112 15.22 9.78 -12.08
N THR A 113 15.84 8.83 -12.77
CA THR A 113 17.26 8.81 -13.06
C THR A 113 17.75 10.21 -13.43
N ALA A 114 18.85 10.59 -12.80
CA ALA A 114 19.88 11.50 -13.29
C ALA A 114 19.67 11.98 -14.74
N LEU A 115 19.33 13.26 -14.89
CA LEU A 115 19.70 14.00 -16.09
C LEU A 115 21.03 14.69 -15.77
N TYR A 116 22.08 14.20 -16.43
CA TYR A 116 23.32 14.93 -16.66
C TYR A 116 23.05 16.26 -17.35
#